data_AF-A0A7S3GN73-F1
#
_entry.id   AF-A0A7S3GN73-F1
#
_cell.length_a   1.000
_cell.length_b   1.000
_cell.length_c   1.000
_cell.angle_alpha   90.00
_cell.angle_beta   90.00
_cell.angle_gamma   90.00
#
_symmetry.space_group_name_H-M   'P 1'
#
loop_
_entity.id
_entity.type
_entity.pdbx_description
1 polymer ?
#
loop_
_entity_poly.entity_id
_entity_poly.type
_entity_poly.pdbx_seq_one_letter_code
_entity_poly.pdbx_strand_id
1 'polypeptide(L)'
;MTNSFSRMNAGATNFARQYQYEFPNETMWPNVALEGFYDLASGMGSISSLDNLVFLPIIFDLSKQASFEDFMYDYYATHPENPPGSGVSPAGPGIWAIDSTKIGQPGMFYHDTTGNVYEYESRYNSSFVEAAFQITFSDDITPAQLGYNSHTVEMFGAPLDDMLDCIRDSENYTVARETCGSFSEAVTLPPPSLQNPSPVATNMQAFIFQPIVLENVTETGDIKAVQLGSVVGAVNWKTLLSRAVPSYISGVDCVVTTDTLAFTYTMESGVPVFLGIGDWHDAHYDRYAESIDLLKETNTKSTTSYTLTYYPRRQFFRQFETSTPQNTATGAVAVFIYCILIFVAYDWAVRRESTRKELVLDTKRRFVRFVSHEMRTPLNTVHLGLKLLEMEMRGLMSQLSATNLAALVKSVQHSLTEWTMMIDDILGNSESAVDVLNDLLNYDKIEMGSLRLEVSLFNIWELARRTTSIMQMQASEKKIHLDLTCDHILITGLVQDYASPRQSVKRRLRS
;
A
#
# COMPACT_ATOMS: atom_id res chain seq x y z
N MET A 1 4.11 -8.58 25.95
CA MET A 1 4.68 -9.86 26.41
C MET A 1 4.49 -10.08 27.92
N THR A 2 4.65 -9.05 28.75
CA THR A 2 4.50 -9.09 30.21
C THR A 2 3.19 -9.75 30.68
N ASN A 3 2.05 -9.43 30.06
CA ASN A 3 0.76 -10.10 30.35
C ASN A 3 0.78 -11.63 30.09
N SER A 4 1.54 -12.10 29.10
CA SER A 4 1.63 -13.54 28.82
C SER A 4 2.49 -14.25 29.85
N PHE A 5 3.59 -13.64 30.29
CA PHE A 5 4.43 -14.17 31.35
C PHE A 5 3.69 -14.16 32.71
N SER A 6 3.01 -13.06 33.04
CA SER A 6 2.14 -12.97 34.23
C SER A 6 1.07 -14.06 34.25
N ARG A 7 0.48 -14.41 33.10
CA ARG A 7 -0.47 -15.52 32.97
C ARG A 7 0.17 -16.89 33.21
N MET A 8 1.39 -17.13 32.72
CA MET A 8 2.15 -18.36 33.00
C MET A 8 2.40 -18.52 34.50
N ASN A 9 2.92 -17.45 35.12
CA ASN A 9 3.18 -17.39 36.56
C ASN A 9 1.90 -17.66 37.38
N ALA A 10 0.81 -16.97 37.06
CA ALA A 10 -0.47 -17.17 37.73
C ALA A 10 -1.02 -18.61 37.55
N GLY A 11 -0.75 -19.26 36.41
CA GLY A 11 -1.10 -20.65 36.18
C GLY A 11 -0.39 -21.59 37.16
N ALA A 12 0.94 -21.49 37.24
CA ALA A 12 1.73 -22.28 38.19
C ALA A 12 1.34 -21.96 39.65
N THR A 13 1.12 -20.68 40.00
CA THR A 13 0.71 -20.28 41.36
C THR A 13 -0.64 -20.89 41.74
N ASN A 14 -1.62 -20.86 40.84
CA ASN A 14 -2.93 -21.45 41.12
C ASN A 14 -2.87 -22.98 41.24
N PHE A 15 -1.98 -23.62 40.46
CA PHE A 15 -1.77 -25.05 40.58
C PHE A 15 -1.10 -25.44 41.90
N ALA A 16 -0.11 -24.67 42.37
CA ALA A 16 0.48 -24.86 43.71
C ALA A 16 -0.55 -24.68 44.83
N ARG A 17 -1.44 -23.69 44.69
CA ARG A 17 -2.56 -23.47 45.62
C ARG A 17 -3.55 -24.63 45.63
N GLN A 18 -3.76 -25.31 44.50
CA GLN A 18 -4.64 -26.47 44.45
C GLN A 18 -4.12 -27.59 45.37
N TYR A 19 -2.82 -27.92 45.30
CA TYR A 19 -2.21 -28.87 46.24
C TYR A 19 -2.35 -28.43 47.69
N GLN A 20 -2.19 -27.13 47.93
CA GLN A 20 -2.32 -26.55 49.26
C GLN A 20 -3.72 -26.75 49.85
N TYR A 21 -4.77 -26.51 49.05
CA TYR A 21 -6.16 -26.64 49.49
C TYR A 21 -6.61 -28.09 49.61
N GLU A 22 -6.12 -28.96 48.73
CA GLU A 22 -6.42 -30.39 48.78
C GLU A 22 -5.71 -31.07 49.97
N PHE A 23 -4.49 -30.63 50.29
CA PHE A 23 -3.64 -31.22 51.31
C PHE A 23 -3.22 -30.24 52.43
N PRO A 24 -4.18 -29.73 53.23
CA PRO A 24 -3.92 -28.65 54.19
C PRO A 24 -3.15 -29.03 55.45
N ASN A 25 -2.92 -30.32 55.71
CA ASN A 25 -2.26 -30.82 56.91
C ASN A 25 -0.83 -31.28 56.61
N GLU A 26 0.15 -30.75 57.34
CA GLU A 26 1.57 -31.13 57.21
C GLU A 26 1.83 -32.64 57.40
N THR A 27 1.03 -33.32 58.23
CA THR A 27 1.19 -34.76 58.51
C THR A 27 0.91 -35.66 57.32
N MET A 28 0.23 -35.17 56.28
CA MET A 28 -0.03 -35.93 55.05
C MET A 28 1.20 -35.94 54.13
N TRP A 29 2.09 -34.95 54.28
CA TRP A 29 3.27 -34.80 53.46
C TRP A 29 4.42 -35.72 53.94
N PRO A 30 5.19 -36.31 53.02
CA PRO A 30 5.21 -36.08 51.56
C PRO A 30 4.24 -36.96 50.73
N ASN A 31 3.50 -37.88 51.35
CA ASN A 31 2.70 -38.91 50.66
C ASN A 31 1.35 -38.37 50.16
N VAL A 32 1.41 -37.38 49.27
CA VAL A 32 0.24 -36.73 48.66
C VAL A 32 0.32 -36.79 47.15
N ALA A 33 -0.82 -37.01 46.49
CA ALA A 33 -0.94 -37.02 45.04
C ALA A 33 -2.28 -36.41 44.63
N LEU A 34 -2.28 -35.53 43.64
CA LEU A 34 -3.54 -34.99 43.12
C LEU A 34 -4.22 -36.03 42.22
N GLU A 35 -5.41 -36.47 42.62
CA GLU A 35 -6.28 -37.32 41.80
C GLU A 35 -6.71 -36.57 40.53
N GLY A 36 -6.49 -37.17 39.35
CA GLY A 36 -6.73 -36.50 38.06
C GLY A 36 -5.69 -35.43 37.68
N PHE A 37 -4.47 -35.53 38.21
CA PHE A 37 -3.36 -34.61 37.89
C PHE A 37 -3.20 -34.37 36.38
N TYR A 38 -3.21 -35.42 35.55
CA TYR A 38 -2.96 -35.29 34.12
C TYR A 38 -3.99 -34.42 33.41
N ASP A 39 -5.27 -34.54 33.77
CA ASP A 39 -6.35 -33.72 33.23
C ASP A 39 -6.21 -32.26 33.68
N LEU A 40 -6.01 -32.04 34.98
CA LEU A 40 -5.90 -30.71 35.58
C LEU A 40 -4.65 -29.97 35.07
N ALA A 41 -3.51 -30.64 35.04
CA ALA A 41 -2.24 -30.09 34.59
C ALA A 41 -2.26 -29.79 33.09
N SER A 42 -2.83 -30.66 32.25
CA SER A 42 -2.94 -30.41 30.80
C SER A 42 -3.87 -29.21 30.50
N GLY A 43 -4.99 -29.11 31.21
CA GLY A 43 -5.90 -27.97 31.11
C GLY A 43 -5.23 -26.68 31.58
N MET A 44 -4.56 -26.71 32.73
CA MET A 44 -3.84 -25.56 33.29
C MET A 44 -2.70 -25.12 32.35
N GLY A 45 -1.90 -26.05 31.84
CA GLY A 45 -0.82 -25.79 30.88
C GLY A 45 -1.34 -25.09 29.62
N SER A 46 -2.47 -25.56 29.07
CA SER A 46 -3.09 -24.95 27.89
C SER A 46 -3.53 -23.49 28.10
N ILE A 47 -4.16 -23.19 29.25
CA ILE A 47 -4.65 -21.85 29.61
C ILE A 47 -3.49 -20.91 29.96
N SER A 48 -2.55 -21.40 30.76
CA SER A 48 -1.40 -20.63 31.25
C SER A 48 -0.28 -20.51 30.23
N SER A 49 -0.26 -21.35 29.19
CA SER A 49 0.83 -21.48 28.20
C SER A 49 2.10 -22.12 28.76
N LEU A 50 1.99 -22.97 29.77
CA LEU A 50 3.08 -23.79 30.28
C LEU A 50 3.12 -25.10 29.48
N ASP A 51 4.29 -25.46 28.96
CA ASP A 51 4.45 -26.69 28.16
C ASP A 51 4.30 -27.93 29.05
N ASN A 52 4.86 -27.85 30.26
CA ASN A 52 4.83 -28.92 31.24
C ASN A 52 4.58 -28.38 32.64
N LEU A 53 3.92 -29.18 33.47
CA LEU A 53 3.74 -28.95 34.91
C LEU A 53 4.27 -30.15 35.67
N VAL A 54 5.02 -29.88 36.73
CA VAL A 54 5.70 -30.86 37.56
C VAL A 54 5.34 -30.55 39.01
N PHE A 55 4.89 -31.56 39.75
CA PHE A 55 4.75 -31.50 41.19
C PHE A 55 5.91 -32.24 41.86
N LEU A 56 6.54 -31.55 42.81
CA LEU A 56 7.77 -31.95 43.46
C LEU A 56 7.61 -31.85 44.98
N PRO A 57 7.21 -32.94 45.67
CA PRO A 57 7.21 -32.96 47.13
C PRO A 57 8.64 -32.89 47.69
N ILE A 58 8.82 -32.12 48.76
CA ILE A 58 10.10 -31.99 49.46
C ILE A 58 10.07 -32.86 50.72
N ILE A 59 11.11 -33.67 50.89
CA ILE A 59 11.27 -34.58 52.03
C ILE A 59 12.42 -34.06 52.91
N PHE A 60 12.09 -33.19 53.86
CA PHE A 60 13.07 -32.69 54.85
C PHE A 60 13.45 -33.77 55.88
N ASP A 61 12.47 -34.54 56.34
CA ASP A 61 12.71 -35.68 57.23
C ASP A 61 12.96 -36.93 56.39
N LEU A 62 14.24 -37.22 56.14
CA LEU A 62 14.67 -38.36 55.33
C LEU A 62 14.21 -39.72 55.89
N SER A 63 13.77 -39.80 57.16
CA SER A 63 13.15 -41.03 57.68
C SER A 63 11.82 -41.38 57.01
N LYS A 64 11.13 -40.38 56.44
CA LYS A 64 9.88 -40.57 55.69
C LYS A 64 10.10 -41.01 54.24
N GLN A 65 11.34 -40.96 53.73
CA GLN A 65 11.65 -41.23 52.32
C GLN A 65 11.18 -42.62 51.87
N ALA A 66 11.47 -43.66 52.64
CA ALA A 66 11.05 -45.02 52.28
C ALA A 66 9.53 -45.15 52.13
N SER A 67 8.77 -44.51 53.03
CA SER A 67 7.29 -44.51 52.95
C SER A 67 6.77 -43.76 51.72
N PHE A 68 7.50 -42.73 51.28
CA PHE A 68 7.17 -41.98 50.08
C PHE A 68 7.50 -42.76 48.82
N GLU A 69 8.63 -43.44 48.77
CA GLU A 69 9.00 -44.29 47.64
C GLU A 69 7.98 -45.40 47.42
N ASP A 70 7.54 -46.08 48.48
CA ASP A 70 6.47 -47.07 48.41
C ASP A 70 5.16 -46.48 47.86
N PHE A 71 4.76 -45.30 48.38
CA PHE A 71 3.58 -44.57 47.91
C PHE A 71 3.71 -44.16 46.43
N MET A 72 4.87 -43.66 46.03
CA MET A 72 5.16 -43.21 44.67
C MET A 72 5.06 -44.36 43.67
N TYR A 73 5.64 -45.52 43.98
CA TYR A 73 5.57 -46.68 43.09
C TYR A 73 4.16 -47.29 43.03
N ASP A 74 3.40 -47.28 44.14
CA ASP A 74 1.99 -47.68 44.14
C ASP A 74 1.16 -46.74 43.25
N TYR A 75 1.39 -45.43 43.33
CA TYR A 75 0.76 -44.45 42.45
C TYR A 75 1.08 -44.73 40.96
N TYR A 76 2.34 -44.96 40.62
CA TYR A 76 2.75 -45.27 39.25
C TYR A 76 2.13 -46.56 38.72
N ALA A 77 1.96 -47.58 39.57
CA ALA A 77 1.38 -48.86 39.19
C ALA A 77 -0.15 -48.83 39.05
N THR A 78 -0.84 -47.98 39.83
CA THR A 78 -2.30 -47.94 39.91
C THR A 78 -2.95 -46.98 38.91
N HIS A 79 -2.20 -46.01 38.38
CA HIS A 79 -2.74 -44.97 37.49
C HIS A 79 -2.41 -45.26 36.01
N PRO A 80 -3.39 -45.63 35.18
CA PRO A 80 -3.16 -46.06 33.80
C PRO A 80 -2.71 -44.94 32.85
N GLU A 81 -2.86 -43.68 33.27
CA GLU A 81 -2.37 -42.49 32.55
C GLU A 81 -0.84 -42.40 32.53
N ASN A 82 -0.16 -43.08 33.46
CA ASN A 82 1.29 -43.15 33.49
C ASN A 82 1.82 -43.98 32.31
N PRO A 83 2.73 -43.42 31.50
CA PRO A 83 3.32 -44.13 30.37
C PRO A 83 4.17 -45.34 30.82
N PRO A 84 4.34 -46.35 29.96
CA PRO A 84 5.22 -47.48 30.25
C PRO A 84 6.64 -47.01 30.59
N GLY A 85 7.17 -47.48 31.72
CA GLY A 85 8.50 -47.07 32.21
C GLY A 85 8.48 -45.98 33.28
N SER A 86 7.31 -45.51 33.72
CA SER A 86 7.21 -44.62 34.89
C SER A 86 7.88 -45.20 36.13
N GLY A 87 8.76 -44.41 36.76
CA GLY A 87 9.54 -44.82 37.94
C GLY A 87 10.70 -45.78 37.64
N VAL A 88 10.97 -46.11 36.38
CA VAL A 88 12.15 -46.91 35.99
C VAL A 88 13.35 -45.98 35.88
N SER A 89 14.33 -46.16 36.76
CA SER A 89 15.59 -45.41 36.73
C SER A 89 16.80 -46.33 36.50
N PRO A 90 17.91 -45.81 35.96
CA PRO A 90 19.18 -46.55 35.89
C PRO A 90 19.78 -46.88 37.26
N ALA A 91 19.36 -46.18 38.32
CA ALA A 91 19.79 -46.42 39.70
C ALA A 91 19.02 -47.56 40.39
N GLY A 92 17.93 -48.04 39.79
CA GLY A 92 17.00 -48.98 40.41
C GLY A 92 15.77 -48.28 41.03
N PRO A 93 15.00 -48.98 41.88
CA PRO A 93 13.84 -48.42 42.52
C PRO A 93 14.24 -47.36 43.57
N GLY A 94 13.49 -46.27 43.63
CA GLY A 94 13.62 -45.20 44.63
C GLY A 94 13.79 -43.82 44.00
N ILE A 95 14.03 -42.81 44.85
CA ILE A 95 14.42 -41.47 44.39
C ILE A 95 15.85 -41.52 43.88
N TRP A 96 16.07 -41.16 42.63
CA TRP A 96 17.38 -41.31 41.99
C TRP A 96 18.00 -39.96 41.64
N ALA A 97 19.32 -39.91 41.62
CA ALA A 97 20.09 -38.71 41.30
C ALA A 97 21.30 -39.04 40.41
N ILE A 98 21.97 -37.99 39.92
CA ILE A 98 23.18 -38.08 39.12
C ILE A 98 24.36 -37.51 39.91
N ASP A 99 25.44 -38.30 40.04
CA ASP A 99 26.70 -37.83 40.57
C ASP A 99 27.54 -37.25 39.41
N SER A 100 27.55 -35.92 39.32
CA SER A 100 28.30 -35.16 38.32
C SER A 100 29.81 -35.44 38.37
N THR A 101 30.35 -35.94 39.49
CA THR A 101 31.77 -36.30 39.62
C THR A 101 32.12 -37.64 38.96
N LYS A 102 31.11 -38.45 38.65
CA LYS A 102 31.25 -39.81 38.10
C LYS A 102 30.74 -39.93 36.66
N ILE A 103 30.71 -38.85 35.88
CA ILE A 103 30.26 -38.88 34.49
C ILE A 103 31.00 -39.97 33.70
N GLY A 104 30.26 -40.91 33.12
CA GLY A 104 30.79 -42.04 32.36
C GLY A 104 31.35 -43.20 33.20
N GLN A 105 31.18 -43.17 34.52
CA GLN A 105 31.66 -44.21 35.45
C GLN A 105 30.49 -44.95 36.13
N PRO A 106 30.71 -46.19 36.61
CA PRO A 106 29.73 -46.89 37.44
C PRO A 106 29.36 -46.06 38.69
N GLY A 107 28.06 -46.04 39.04
CA GLY A 107 27.55 -45.23 40.14
C GLY A 107 27.32 -43.76 39.79
N MET A 108 27.36 -43.39 38.51
CA MET A 108 26.86 -42.10 38.02
C MET A 108 25.40 -41.89 38.40
N PHE A 109 24.55 -42.90 38.19
CA PHE A 109 23.17 -42.92 38.70
C PHE A 109 23.15 -43.68 40.01
N TYR A 110 22.53 -43.09 41.03
CA TYR A 110 22.43 -43.69 42.35
C TYR A 110 21.07 -43.42 42.99
N HIS A 111 20.66 -44.30 43.88
CA HIS A 111 19.50 -44.12 44.76
C HIS A 111 19.90 -43.12 45.84
N ASP A 112 19.31 -41.93 45.82
CA ASP A 112 19.68 -40.84 46.71
C ASP A 112 18.87 -40.90 47.99
N THR A 113 19.53 -41.26 49.09
CA THR A 113 18.96 -41.24 50.44
C THR A 113 19.59 -40.17 51.33
N THR A 114 20.35 -39.25 50.72
CA THR A 114 21.22 -38.31 51.42
C THR A 114 20.91 -36.86 51.10
N GLY A 115 20.38 -36.57 49.91
CA GLY A 115 20.19 -35.20 49.43
C GLY A 115 21.51 -34.51 49.07
N ASN A 116 22.53 -35.30 48.69
CA ASN A 116 23.83 -34.74 48.34
C ASN A 116 23.78 -34.10 46.95
N VAL A 117 24.22 -32.84 46.87
CA VAL A 117 24.37 -32.09 45.64
C VAL A 117 25.85 -32.09 45.24
N TYR A 118 26.14 -32.61 44.05
CA TYR A 118 27.50 -32.69 43.50
C TYR A 118 27.74 -31.71 42.34
N GLU A 119 26.68 -31.23 41.68
CA GLU A 119 26.78 -30.41 40.47
C GLU A 119 27.12 -28.94 40.76
N TYR A 120 26.55 -28.36 41.80
CA TYR A 120 26.71 -26.95 42.18
C TYR A 120 26.82 -26.77 43.69
N GLU A 121 27.22 -25.57 44.13
CA GLU A 121 27.32 -25.23 45.56
C GLU A 121 25.95 -24.89 46.16
N SER A 122 25.20 -25.92 46.58
CA SER A 122 23.90 -25.72 47.25
C SER A 122 24.05 -25.25 48.70
N ARG A 123 23.16 -24.32 49.11
CA ARG A 123 23.05 -23.85 50.50
C ARG A 123 22.33 -24.85 51.43
N TYR A 124 21.64 -25.82 50.83
CA TYR A 124 20.88 -26.87 51.52
C TYR A 124 21.42 -28.26 51.19
N ASN A 125 22.71 -28.37 50.88
CA ASN A 125 23.34 -29.66 50.62
C ASN A 125 23.12 -30.65 51.78
N SER A 126 22.77 -31.89 51.45
CA SER A 126 22.47 -32.98 52.39
C SER A 126 21.31 -32.69 53.37
N SER A 127 20.40 -31.77 53.03
CA SER A 127 19.34 -31.34 53.94
C SER A 127 17.96 -31.93 53.62
N PHE A 128 17.68 -32.26 52.36
CA PHE A 128 16.41 -32.83 51.91
C PHE A 128 16.56 -33.51 50.55
N VAL A 129 15.53 -34.23 50.11
CA VAL A 129 15.37 -34.67 48.73
C VAL A 129 14.08 -34.09 48.14
N GLU A 130 14.10 -33.68 46.88
CA GLU A 130 12.91 -33.18 46.17
C GLU A 130 12.66 -34.08 44.95
N ALA A 131 11.64 -34.93 45.03
CA ALA A 131 11.39 -35.94 44.01
C ALA A 131 10.43 -35.43 42.94
N ALA A 132 10.78 -35.55 41.66
CA ALA A 132 9.87 -35.25 40.56
C ALA A 132 8.77 -36.33 40.48
N PHE A 133 7.59 -36.06 41.06
CA PHE A 133 6.59 -37.09 41.35
C PHE A 133 5.47 -37.18 40.31
N GLN A 134 4.74 -36.08 40.07
CA GLN A 134 3.67 -36.03 39.05
C GLN A 134 4.09 -35.04 37.96
N ILE A 135 4.12 -35.47 36.70
CA ILE A 135 4.71 -34.71 35.59
C ILE A 135 3.84 -34.84 34.35
N THR A 136 3.56 -33.74 33.63
CA THR A 136 3.06 -33.84 32.26
C THR A 136 4.22 -34.05 31.29
N PHE A 137 4.07 -34.97 30.33
CA PHE A 137 5.14 -35.33 29.40
C PHE A 137 5.13 -34.48 28.13
N SER A 138 6.29 -34.34 27.51
CA SER A 138 6.50 -33.71 26.20
C SER A 138 7.60 -34.46 25.44
N ASP A 139 7.92 -34.05 24.22
CA ASP A 139 9.04 -34.64 23.47
C ASP A 139 10.38 -34.51 24.21
N ASP A 140 10.52 -33.51 25.07
CA ASP A 140 11.72 -33.22 25.86
C ASP A 140 11.66 -33.77 27.30
N ILE A 141 10.46 -33.98 27.86
CA ILE A 141 10.24 -34.52 29.21
C ILE A 141 9.69 -35.95 29.11
N THR A 142 10.56 -36.90 29.44
CA THR A 142 10.28 -38.34 29.32
C THR A 142 9.92 -38.98 30.66
N PRO A 143 9.28 -40.17 30.67
CA PRO A 143 8.94 -40.89 31.90
C PRO A 143 10.14 -41.24 32.79
N ALA A 144 11.35 -41.24 32.23
CA ALA A 144 12.58 -41.49 32.96
C ALA A 144 12.87 -40.41 34.02
N GLN A 145 12.28 -39.22 33.91
CA GLN A 145 12.46 -38.13 34.90
C GLN A 145 11.65 -38.35 36.19
N LEU A 146 10.72 -39.31 36.21
CA LEU A 146 9.97 -39.62 37.42
C LEU A 146 10.89 -40.18 38.51
N GLY A 147 10.68 -39.71 39.75
CA GLY A 147 11.52 -40.04 40.89
C GLY A 147 12.91 -39.38 40.87
N TYR A 148 13.18 -38.48 39.92
CA TYR A 148 14.46 -37.76 39.89
C TYR A 148 14.55 -36.74 41.02
N ASN A 149 15.67 -36.70 41.74
CA ASN A 149 15.94 -35.65 42.73
C ASN A 149 16.33 -34.35 42.00
N SER A 150 15.36 -33.46 41.78
CA SER A 150 15.53 -32.18 41.07
C SER A 150 16.56 -31.28 41.75
N HIS A 151 16.68 -31.35 43.08
CA HIS A 151 17.63 -30.53 43.85
C HIS A 151 19.09 -30.77 43.45
N THR A 152 19.40 -31.93 42.84
CA THR A 152 20.79 -32.28 42.50
C THR A 152 21.36 -31.57 41.26
N VAL A 153 20.51 -30.88 40.49
CA VAL A 153 20.89 -30.16 39.27
C VAL A 153 20.77 -28.67 39.47
N GLU A 154 21.74 -27.90 39.01
CA GLU A 154 21.79 -26.45 39.24
C GLU A 154 20.53 -25.74 38.71
N MET A 155 20.02 -26.17 37.54
CA MET A 155 18.86 -25.55 36.89
C MET A 155 17.58 -25.61 37.72
N PHE A 156 17.43 -26.60 38.62
CA PHE A 156 16.26 -26.74 39.48
C PHE A 156 16.58 -26.44 40.95
N GLY A 157 17.75 -26.88 41.41
CA GLY A 157 18.17 -26.74 42.79
C GLY A 157 18.52 -25.31 43.20
N ALA A 158 19.18 -24.51 42.35
CA ALA A 158 19.49 -23.12 42.70
C ALA A 158 18.22 -22.24 42.86
N PRO A 159 17.23 -22.29 41.94
CA PRO A 159 15.95 -21.61 42.14
C PRO A 159 15.17 -22.10 43.37
N LEU A 160 15.28 -23.39 43.72
CA LEU A 160 14.68 -23.96 44.91
C LEU A 160 15.34 -23.43 46.19
N ASP A 161 16.67 -23.37 46.24
CA ASP A 161 17.42 -22.80 47.36
C ASP A 161 17.00 -21.33 47.59
N ASP A 162 16.83 -20.55 46.51
CA ASP A 162 16.38 -19.15 46.57
C ASP A 162 14.94 -19.03 47.11
N MET A 163 14.07 -19.95 46.71
CA MET A 163 12.69 -20.02 47.17
C MET A 163 12.62 -20.37 48.67
N LEU A 164 13.42 -21.32 49.13
CA LEU A 164 13.54 -21.69 50.55
C LEU A 164 14.07 -20.53 51.40
N ASP A 165 15.10 -19.83 50.93
CA ASP A 165 15.62 -18.64 51.60
C ASP A 165 14.55 -17.53 51.68
N CYS A 166 13.82 -17.28 50.58
CA CYS A 166 12.76 -16.28 50.55
C CYS A 166 11.66 -16.59 51.57
N ILE A 167 11.23 -17.84 51.68
CA ILE A 167 10.17 -18.26 52.60
C ILE A 167 10.64 -18.16 54.05
N ARG A 168 11.88 -18.58 54.33
CA ARG A 168 12.50 -18.44 55.66
C ARG A 168 12.55 -16.98 56.11
N ASP A 169 12.91 -16.09 55.20
CA ASP A 169 13.12 -14.67 55.47
C ASP A 169 11.83 -13.83 55.34
N SER A 170 10.71 -14.46 54.98
CA SER A 170 9.41 -13.80 54.83
C SER A 170 8.78 -13.44 56.18
N GLU A 171 8.10 -12.30 56.22
CA GLU A 171 7.47 -11.77 57.45
C GLU A 171 6.28 -12.62 57.91
N ASN A 172 5.50 -13.13 56.96
CA ASN A 172 4.30 -13.92 57.24
C ASN A 172 3.98 -14.88 56.09
N TYR A 173 3.07 -15.81 56.38
CA TYR A 173 2.63 -16.82 55.42
C TYR A 173 2.07 -16.23 54.10
N THR A 174 1.27 -15.16 54.16
CA THR A 174 0.66 -14.56 52.95
C THR A 174 1.73 -14.01 52.00
N VAL A 175 2.73 -13.31 52.53
CA VAL A 175 3.84 -12.76 51.74
C VAL A 175 4.68 -13.88 51.15
N ALA A 176 5.01 -14.91 51.93
CA ALA A 176 5.75 -16.07 51.45
C ALA A 176 5.01 -16.74 50.26
N ARG A 177 3.71 -16.99 50.43
CA ARG A 177 2.86 -17.64 49.42
C ARG A 177 2.71 -16.83 48.14
N GLU A 178 2.73 -15.50 48.21
CA GLU A 178 2.46 -14.63 47.06
C GLU A 178 3.71 -14.14 46.35
N THR A 179 4.85 -14.10 47.04
CA THR A 179 6.05 -13.43 46.52
C THR A 179 7.29 -14.31 46.39
N CYS A 180 7.34 -15.47 47.06
CA CYS A 180 8.51 -16.35 47.03
C CYS A 180 8.50 -17.39 45.90
N GLY A 181 7.83 -17.11 44.79
CA GLY A 181 8.12 -17.85 43.56
C GLY A 181 9.52 -17.52 43.04
N SER A 182 10.11 -18.43 42.29
CA SER A 182 11.41 -18.24 41.64
C SER A 182 11.33 -18.56 40.15
N PHE A 183 12.34 -18.13 39.39
CA PHE A 183 12.45 -18.38 37.96
C PHE A 183 13.87 -18.82 37.64
N SER A 184 14.04 -19.95 36.95
CA SER A 184 15.37 -20.49 36.63
C SER A 184 16.07 -19.67 35.54
N GLU A 185 17.38 -19.88 35.44
CA GLU A 185 18.14 -19.57 34.23
C GLU A 185 17.64 -20.42 33.04
N ALA A 186 17.89 -19.94 31.82
CA ALA A 186 17.43 -20.60 30.61
C ALA A 186 18.36 -21.76 30.21
N VAL A 187 17.77 -22.91 29.88
CA VAL A 187 18.47 -24.11 29.43
C VAL A 187 18.19 -24.41 27.96
N THR A 188 19.15 -25.05 27.31
CA THR A 188 19.05 -25.43 25.90
C THR A 188 18.23 -26.69 25.71
N LEU A 189 17.41 -26.71 24.65
CA LEU A 189 16.69 -27.90 24.20
C LEU A 189 17.22 -28.37 22.82
N PRO A 190 17.39 -29.69 22.61
CA PRO A 190 17.20 -30.75 23.61
C PRO A 190 18.33 -30.74 24.66
N PRO A 191 18.07 -31.23 25.89
CA PRO A 191 19.10 -31.29 26.92
C PRO A 191 20.18 -32.31 26.56
N PRO A 192 21.43 -32.14 27.06
CA PRO A 192 22.47 -33.16 26.94
C PRO A 192 22.01 -34.52 27.46
N SER A 193 22.36 -35.59 26.74
CA SER A 193 22.09 -36.96 27.15
C SER A 193 23.35 -37.80 27.06
N LEU A 194 23.36 -38.99 27.69
CA LEU A 194 24.47 -39.93 27.55
C LEU A 194 24.74 -40.35 26.10
N GLN A 195 23.70 -40.37 25.27
CA GLN A 195 23.80 -40.75 23.86
C GLN A 195 24.29 -39.58 22.99
N ASN A 196 23.96 -38.35 23.39
CA ASN A 196 24.41 -37.12 22.75
C ASN A 196 24.77 -36.06 23.81
N PRO A 197 26.02 -36.02 24.28
CA PRO A 197 26.45 -35.11 25.34
C PRO A 197 26.50 -33.64 24.93
N SER A 198 26.44 -33.34 23.63
CA SER A 198 26.51 -31.98 23.10
C SER A 198 25.56 -31.82 21.92
N PRO A 199 24.24 -31.84 22.19
CA PRO A 199 23.25 -31.65 21.14
C PRO A 199 23.31 -30.24 20.56
N VAL A 200 22.94 -30.11 19.29
CA VAL A 200 22.75 -28.79 18.67
C VAL A 200 21.51 -28.17 19.30
N ALA A 201 21.68 -27.05 20.00
CA ALA A 201 20.56 -26.32 20.59
C ALA A 201 19.62 -25.82 19.48
N THR A 202 18.34 -26.16 19.60
CA THR A 202 17.29 -25.77 18.65
C THR A 202 16.22 -24.89 19.27
N ASN A 203 16.19 -24.84 20.61
CA ASN A 203 15.23 -24.08 21.39
C ASN A 203 15.80 -23.80 22.79
N MET A 204 15.12 -22.94 23.54
CA MET A 204 15.44 -22.62 24.93
C MET A 204 14.20 -22.82 25.79
N GLN A 205 14.42 -23.23 27.04
CA GLN A 205 13.37 -23.39 28.04
C GLN A 205 13.84 -22.80 29.37
N ALA A 206 12.91 -22.30 30.18
CA ALA A 206 13.14 -21.89 31.56
C ALA A 206 12.01 -22.44 32.43
N PHE A 207 12.12 -22.33 33.75
CA PHE A 207 11.19 -22.94 34.69
C PHE A 207 10.71 -21.92 35.71
N ILE A 208 9.39 -21.85 35.92
CA ILE A 208 8.75 -21.07 36.99
C ILE A 208 8.52 -22.00 38.18
N PHE A 209 9.07 -21.65 39.33
CA PHE A 209 8.91 -22.37 40.60
C PHE A 209 7.90 -21.63 41.45
N GLN A 210 6.93 -22.37 41.97
CA GLN A 210 5.93 -21.85 42.90
C GLN A 210 5.92 -22.72 44.14
N PRO A 211 6.07 -22.12 45.33
CA PRO A 211 6.13 -22.91 46.55
C PRO A 211 4.74 -23.38 46.96
N ILE A 212 4.67 -24.60 47.48
CA ILE A 212 3.50 -25.08 48.21
C ILE A 212 3.79 -24.87 49.69
N VAL A 213 3.15 -23.87 50.28
CA VAL A 213 3.35 -23.48 51.69
C VAL A 213 2.11 -23.74 52.52
N LEU A 214 2.30 -24.22 53.74
CA LEU A 214 1.26 -24.31 54.77
C LEU A 214 1.51 -23.31 55.90
N GLU A 215 0.44 -23.00 56.64
CA GLU A 215 0.52 -22.21 57.85
C GLU A 215 1.10 -23.06 58.99
N ASN A 216 2.18 -22.59 59.59
CA ASN A 216 2.74 -23.15 60.82
C ASN A 216 2.63 -22.09 61.93
N VAL A 217 1.85 -22.41 62.96
CA VAL A 217 1.68 -21.56 64.13
C VAL A 217 2.83 -21.84 65.09
N THR A 218 3.76 -20.89 65.22
CA THR A 218 4.88 -21.03 66.15
C THR A 218 4.38 -20.99 67.60
N GLU A 219 5.21 -21.48 68.53
CA GLU A 219 4.91 -21.41 69.97
C GLU A 219 4.68 -19.97 70.49
N THR A 220 5.20 -18.96 69.77
CA THR A 220 5.01 -17.54 70.04
C THR A 220 3.67 -16.98 69.53
N GLY A 221 2.89 -17.78 68.78
CA GLY A 221 1.63 -17.38 68.15
C GLY A 221 1.79 -16.70 66.78
N ASP A 222 3.01 -16.66 66.23
CA ASP A 222 3.27 -16.12 64.90
C ASP A 222 2.94 -17.17 63.83
N ILE A 223 2.24 -16.77 62.76
CA ILE A 223 1.94 -17.67 61.63
C ILE A 223 3.07 -17.53 60.60
N LYS A 224 3.95 -18.52 60.57
CA LYS A 224 5.02 -18.62 59.55
C LYS A 224 4.60 -19.58 58.44
N ALA A 225 5.19 -19.40 57.25
CA ALA A 225 5.06 -20.37 56.17
C ALA A 225 6.06 -21.50 56.35
N VAL A 226 5.62 -22.73 56.11
CA VAL A 226 6.49 -23.89 55.90
C VAL A 226 6.25 -24.40 54.49
N GLN A 227 7.31 -24.52 53.71
CA GLN A 227 7.25 -25.15 52.39
C GLN A 227 7.26 -26.66 52.53
N LEU A 228 6.42 -27.37 51.77
CA LEU A 228 6.36 -28.85 51.77
C LEU A 228 6.50 -29.47 50.36
N GLY A 229 6.49 -28.62 49.34
CA GLY A 229 6.71 -29.02 47.96
C GLY A 229 6.84 -27.80 47.06
N SER A 230 7.02 -28.05 45.78
CA SER A 230 7.00 -27.04 44.74
C SER A 230 6.19 -27.52 43.53
N VAL A 231 5.63 -26.55 42.81
CA VAL A 231 5.12 -26.76 41.46
C VAL A 231 6.05 -26.04 40.50
N VAL A 232 6.48 -26.75 39.47
CA VAL A 232 7.34 -26.22 38.43
C VAL A 232 6.60 -26.21 37.10
N GLY A 233 6.55 -25.03 36.47
CA GLY A 233 6.00 -24.83 35.14
C GLY A 233 7.10 -24.58 34.11
N ALA A 234 7.13 -25.36 33.03
CA ALA A 234 8.08 -25.17 31.95
C ALA A 234 7.64 -24.05 30.99
N VAL A 235 8.50 -23.06 30.81
CA VAL A 235 8.33 -21.92 29.92
C VAL A 235 9.20 -22.12 28.68
N ASN A 236 8.56 -22.44 27.56
CA ASN A 236 9.23 -22.57 26.28
C ASN A 236 9.27 -21.21 25.56
N TRP A 237 10.48 -20.73 25.24
CA TRP A 237 10.66 -19.42 24.63
C TRP A 237 10.03 -19.32 23.24
N LYS A 238 10.06 -20.41 22.46
CA LYS A 238 9.36 -20.50 21.17
C LYS A 238 7.85 -20.35 21.35
N THR A 239 7.27 -21.04 22.33
CA THR A 239 5.83 -20.93 22.65
C THR A 239 5.48 -19.52 23.12
N LEU A 240 6.27 -18.92 24.01
CA LEU A 240 6.08 -17.57 24.52
C LEU A 240 6.10 -16.52 23.40
N LEU A 241 7.12 -16.56 22.53
CA LEU A 241 7.30 -15.62 21.44
C LEU A 241 6.19 -15.72 20.39
N SER A 242 5.77 -16.94 20.04
CA SER A 242 4.70 -17.17 19.06
C SER A 242 3.35 -16.59 19.48
N ARG A 243 3.09 -16.48 20.79
CA ARG A 243 1.87 -15.86 21.34
C ARG A 243 2.01 -14.37 21.57
N ALA A 244 3.24 -13.90 21.83
CA ALA A 244 3.50 -12.49 22.09
C ALA A 244 3.59 -11.65 20.82
N VAL A 245 4.13 -12.21 19.74
CA VAL A 245 4.31 -11.54 18.46
C VAL A 245 3.20 -11.96 17.49
N PRO A 246 2.39 -11.02 16.97
CA PRO A 246 1.35 -11.33 16.00
C PRO A 246 1.86 -12.04 14.74
N SER A 247 1.02 -12.90 14.16
CA SER A 247 1.43 -13.76 13.04
C SER A 247 1.79 -13.05 11.75
N TYR A 248 1.32 -11.81 11.57
CA TYR A 248 1.63 -11.00 10.39
C TYR A 248 2.99 -10.28 10.48
N ILE A 249 3.63 -10.26 11.66
CA ILE A 249 4.92 -9.60 11.84
C ILE A 249 6.04 -10.54 11.38
N SER A 250 6.99 -10.00 10.62
CA SER A 250 8.20 -10.71 10.20
C SER A 250 9.41 -9.79 10.19
N GLY A 251 10.60 -10.37 10.35
CA GLY A 251 11.85 -9.63 10.32
C GLY A 251 12.10 -8.84 11.60
N VAL A 252 11.77 -9.41 12.76
CA VAL A 252 12.13 -8.86 14.07
C VAL A 252 12.96 -9.91 14.78
N ASP A 253 14.11 -9.51 15.29
CA ASP A 253 14.91 -10.34 16.19
C ASP A 253 14.53 -10.07 17.62
N CYS A 254 14.42 -11.15 18.38
CA CYS A 254 14.09 -11.17 19.79
C CYS A 254 15.32 -11.73 20.51
N VAL A 255 16.07 -10.83 21.14
CA VAL A 255 17.25 -11.18 21.94
C VAL A 255 16.84 -11.20 23.39
N VAL A 256 16.92 -12.37 24.02
CA VAL A 256 16.68 -12.51 25.45
C VAL A 256 18.03 -12.53 26.14
N THR A 257 18.21 -11.65 27.12
CA THR A 257 19.43 -11.53 27.92
C THR A 257 19.10 -11.74 29.39
N THR A 258 19.90 -12.59 30.02
CA THR A 258 19.95 -12.79 31.46
C THR A 258 21.30 -12.33 32.01
N ASP A 259 21.53 -12.51 33.31
CA ASP A 259 22.78 -12.10 33.95
C ASP A 259 23.98 -12.93 33.45
N THR A 260 23.75 -14.14 32.95
CA THR A 260 24.80 -15.08 32.54
C THR A 260 24.78 -15.46 31.05
N LEU A 261 23.63 -15.33 30.39
CA LEU A 261 23.38 -15.84 29.05
C LEU A 261 22.67 -14.81 28.17
N ALA A 262 22.93 -14.87 26.87
CA ALA A 262 22.05 -14.25 25.87
C ALA A 262 21.67 -15.32 24.83
N PHE A 263 20.51 -15.19 24.21
CA PHE A 263 20.12 -16.03 23.09
C PHE A 263 19.13 -15.31 22.17
N THR A 264 19.12 -15.69 20.89
CA THR A 264 18.38 -14.95 19.87
C THR A 264 17.39 -15.81 19.10
N TYR A 265 16.18 -15.29 18.94
CA TYR A 265 15.17 -15.77 18.01
C TYR A 265 14.93 -14.74 16.91
N THR A 266 14.57 -15.19 15.72
CA THR A 266 14.06 -14.31 14.66
C THR A 266 12.62 -14.68 14.33
N MET A 267 11.79 -13.67 14.11
CA MET A 267 10.37 -13.84 13.82
C MET A 267 10.17 -13.93 12.31
N GLU A 268 9.73 -15.10 11.84
CA GLU A 268 9.37 -15.35 10.44
C GLU A 268 7.88 -15.68 10.33
N SER A 269 7.08 -14.76 9.79
CA SER A 269 5.62 -14.91 9.65
C SER A 269 4.93 -15.34 10.95
N GLY A 270 5.32 -14.72 12.08
CA GLY A 270 4.81 -15.09 13.40
C GLY A 270 5.45 -16.30 14.06
N VAL A 271 6.29 -17.04 13.35
CA VAL A 271 6.96 -18.23 13.89
C VAL A 271 8.35 -17.83 14.40
N PRO A 272 8.65 -18.02 15.68
CA PRO A 272 9.99 -17.81 16.21
C PRO A 272 10.92 -18.94 15.75
N VAL A 273 12.02 -18.54 15.13
CA VAL A 273 13.11 -19.42 14.69
C VAL A 273 14.33 -19.14 15.55
N PHE A 274 14.86 -20.16 16.22
CA PHE A 274 16.04 -20.03 17.05
C PHE A 274 17.29 -19.85 16.20
N LEU A 275 18.05 -18.77 16.44
CA LEU A 275 19.32 -18.52 15.74
C LEU A 275 20.53 -19.10 16.47
N GLY A 276 20.46 -19.14 17.81
CA GLY A 276 21.53 -19.68 18.63
C GLY A 276 21.69 -18.95 19.96
N ILE A 277 22.60 -19.48 20.77
CA ILE A 277 23.09 -18.84 21.99
C ILE A 277 23.99 -17.66 21.59
N GLY A 278 23.82 -16.55 22.28
CA GLY A 278 24.45 -15.26 22.01
C GLY A 278 23.48 -14.27 21.38
N ASP A 279 23.99 -13.06 21.21
CA ASP A 279 23.28 -12.00 20.49
C ASP A 279 23.62 -12.07 18.99
N TRP A 280 22.63 -12.42 18.17
CA TRP A 280 22.73 -12.59 16.72
C TRP A 280 21.89 -11.58 15.93
N HIS A 281 21.49 -10.46 16.56
CA HIS A 281 20.71 -9.43 15.85
C HIS A 281 21.53 -8.72 14.76
N ASP A 282 20.82 -8.08 13.83
CA ASP A 282 21.46 -7.23 12.82
C ASP A 282 21.89 -5.88 13.42
N ALA A 283 23.20 -5.74 13.65
CA ALA A 283 23.83 -4.56 14.24
C ALA A 283 23.56 -3.22 13.49
N HIS A 284 23.02 -3.29 12.27
CA HIS A 284 22.65 -2.09 11.52
C HIS A 284 21.44 -1.36 12.12
N TYR A 285 20.62 -2.06 12.92
CA TYR A 285 19.33 -1.59 13.39
C TYR A 285 19.26 -1.32 14.90
N ASP A 286 20.39 -1.31 15.61
CA ASP A 286 20.50 -1.12 17.07
C ASP A 286 19.75 0.11 17.58
N ARG A 287 19.73 1.19 16.79
CA ARG A 287 19.06 2.43 17.15
C ARG A 287 17.53 2.30 17.31
N TYR A 288 16.97 1.20 16.83
CA TYR A 288 15.54 0.88 16.91
C TYR A 288 15.25 -0.22 17.94
N ALA A 289 16.25 -0.59 18.74
CA ALA A 289 16.10 -1.56 19.80
C ALA A 289 15.12 -1.06 20.87
N GLU A 290 14.17 -1.91 21.23
CA GLU A 290 13.24 -1.68 22.33
C GLU A 290 13.33 -2.83 23.33
N SER A 291 13.60 -2.51 24.59
CA SER A 291 13.83 -3.50 25.65
C SER A 291 12.70 -3.51 26.68
N ILE A 292 12.32 -4.71 27.10
CA ILE A 292 11.30 -4.94 28.12
C ILE A 292 11.87 -5.90 29.17
N ASP A 293 11.79 -5.50 30.43
CA ASP A 293 12.03 -6.39 31.56
C ASP A 293 10.78 -7.26 31.81
N LEU A 294 10.95 -8.58 31.69
CA LEU A 294 9.85 -9.54 31.75
C LEU A 294 9.35 -9.79 33.17
N LEU A 295 10.21 -9.59 34.17
CA LEU A 295 9.92 -9.94 35.57
C LEU A 295 9.46 -8.74 36.39
N LYS A 296 9.66 -7.52 35.87
CA LYS A 296 9.32 -6.26 36.57
C LYS A 296 7.86 -6.14 37.05
N GLU A 297 6.90 -6.75 36.34
CA GLU A 297 5.48 -6.72 36.70
C GLU A 297 4.99 -8.00 37.37
N THR A 298 5.87 -8.98 37.59
CA THR A 298 5.51 -10.17 38.37
C THR A 298 5.88 -9.95 39.82
N ASN A 299 4.97 -10.26 40.75
CA ASN A 299 5.22 -10.22 42.20
C ASN A 299 6.22 -11.31 42.66
N THR A 300 7.03 -11.85 41.76
CA THR A 300 7.92 -12.99 41.95
C THR A 300 9.31 -12.45 42.29
N LYS A 301 9.83 -12.74 43.48
CA LYS A 301 11.22 -12.45 43.83
C LYS A 301 12.14 -13.45 43.14
N SER A 302 12.50 -13.18 41.89
CA SER A 302 13.56 -13.91 41.20
C SER A 302 14.91 -13.21 41.37
N THR A 303 15.96 -14.01 41.52
CA THR A 303 17.37 -13.58 41.55
C THR A 303 17.92 -13.29 40.15
N THR A 304 17.30 -13.83 39.09
CA THR A 304 17.76 -13.68 37.71
C THR A 304 16.94 -12.62 36.99
N SER A 305 17.61 -11.63 36.37
CA SER A 305 16.92 -10.65 35.53
C SER A 305 16.70 -11.18 34.11
N TYR A 306 15.51 -10.98 33.55
CA TYR A 306 15.22 -11.35 32.16
C TYR A 306 14.80 -10.11 31.37
N THR A 307 15.67 -9.68 30.47
CA THR A 307 15.38 -8.59 29.54
C THR A 307 15.20 -9.16 28.14
N LEU A 308 14.08 -8.82 27.50
CA LEU A 308 13.86 -9.09 26.09
C LEU A 308 13.99 -7.81 25.28
N THR A 309 14.88 -7.83 24.29
CA THR A 309 15.07 -6.73 23.35
C THR A 309 14.62 -7.13 21.96
N TYR A 310 13.82 -6.26 21.34
CA TYR A 310 13.38 -6.41 19.96
C TYR A 310 14.22 -5.55 19.03
N TYR A 311 14.76 -6.16 17.98
CA TYR A 311 15.51 -5.47 16.93
C TYR A 311 14.81 -5.66 15.58
N PRO A 312 14.32 -4.59 14.93
CA PRO A 312 13.74 -4.72 13.60
C PRO A 312 14.83 -4.98 12.55
N ARG A 313 14.53 -5.79 11.54
CA ARG A 313 15.38 -6.03 10.37
C ARG A 313 14.84 -5.31 9.13
N ARG A 314 15.65 -5.30 8.07
CA ARG A 314 15.24 -4.81 6.74
C ARG A 314 13.89 -5.36 6.27
N GLN A 315 13.59 -6.63 6.54
CA GLN A 315 12.32 -7.26 6.15
C GLN A 315 11.12 -6.60 6.83
N PHE A 316 11.24 -6.23 8.11
CA PHE A 316 10.19 -5.49 8.82
C PHE A 316 9.94 -4.13 8.17
N PHE A 317 11.00 -3.35 7.89
CA PHE A 317 10.85 -2.05 7.23
C PHE A 317 10.23 -2.15 5.83
N ARG A 318 10.56 -3.19 5.06
CA ARG A 318 9.95 -3.42 3.73
C ARG A 318 8.44 -3.62 3.81
N GLN A 319 7.88 -4.11 4.92
CA GLN A 319 6.43 -4.20 5.10
C GLN A 319 5.77 -2.82 5.20
N PHE A 320 6.51 -1.80 5.64
CA PHE A 320 6.04 -0.42 5.76
C PHE A 320 6.45 0.47 4.58
N GLU A 321 7.43 0.05 3.76
CA GLU A 321 7.76 0.68 2.48
C GLU A 321 6.64 0.44 1.44
N THR A 322 5.56 1.21 1.55
CA THR A 322 4.45 1.16 0.58
C THR A 322 4.75 1.99 -0.66
N SER A 323 4.40 1.50 -1.85
CA SER A 323 4.48 2.27 -3.10
C SER A 323 3.38 3.33 -3.24
N THR A 324 2.53 3.48 -2.20
CA THR A 324 1.40 4.42 -2.16
C THR A 324 1.82 5.86 -2.48
N PRO A 325 2.92 6.41 -1.94
CA PRO A 325 3.34 7.78 -2.28
C PRO A 325 3.75 7.91 -3.76
N GLN A 326 4.43 6.91 -4.31
CA GLN A 326 4.87 6.91 -5.71
C GLN A 326 3.68 6.81 -6.68
N ASN A 327 2.72 5.94 -6.38
CA ASN A 327 1.49 5.79 -7.17
C ASN A 327 0.63 7.06 -7.11
N THR A 328 0.51 7.66 -5.93
CA THR A 328 -0.23 8.92 -5.74
C THR A 328 0.43 10.07 -6.49
N ALA A 329 1.77 10.19 -6.42
CA ALA A 329 2.51 11.21 -7.16
C ALA A 329 2.37 11.04 -8.68
N THR A 330 2.46 9.80 -9.17
CA THR A 330 2.29 9.49 -10.60
C THR A 330 0.88 9.84 -11.08
N GLY A 331 -0.14 9.51 -10.29
CA GLY A 331 -1.53 9.90 -10.56
C GLY A 331 -1.72 11.41 -10.63
N ALA A 332 -1.14 12.16 -9.69
CA ALA A 332 -1.20 13.62 -9.69
C ALA A 332 -0.55 14.24 -10.94
N VAL A 333 0.65 13.77 -11.32
CA VAL A 333 1.35 14.23 -12.54
C VAL A 333 0.53 13.94 -13.80
N ALA A 334 -0.10 12.77 -13.89
CA ALA A 334 -0.95 12.42 -15.03
C ALA A 334 -2.15 13.37 -15.18
N VAL A 335 -2.78 13.77 -14.07
CA VAL A 335 -3.88 14.76 -14.06
C VAL A 335 -3.38 16.12 -14.55
N PHE A 336 -2.20 16.57 -14.10
CA PHE A 336 -1.63 17.84 -14.57
C PHE A 336 -1.35 17.81 -16.09
N ILE A 337 -0.76 16.74 -16.60
CA ILE A 337 -0.51 16.58 -18.04
C ILE A 337 -1.83 16.59 -18.82
N TYR A 338 -2.85 15.89 -18.34
CA TYR A 338 -4.18 15.87 -18.96
C TYR A 338 -4.81 17.27 -19.02
N CYS A 339 -4.76 18.03 -17.92
CA CYS A 339 -5.23 19.41 -17.89
C CYS A 339 -4.48 20.30 -18.89
N ILE A 340 -3.15 20.20 -18.96
CA ILE A 340 -2.33 20.95 -19.91
C ILE A 340 -2.74 20.63 -21.36
N LEU A 341 -2.92 19.34 -21.69
CA LEU A 341 -3.34 18.93 -23.03
C LEU A 341 -4.71 19.48 -23.41
N ILE A 342 -5.67 19.49 -22.48
CA ILE A 342 -6.99 20.11 -22.69
C ILE A 342 -6.85 21.62 -22.93
N PHE A 343 -6.07 22.33 -22.12
CA PHE A 343 -5.87 23.77 -22.30
C PHE A 343 -5.23 24.10 -23.63
N VAL A 344 -4.22 23.32 -24.06
CA VAL A 344 -3.58 23.49 -25.37
C VAL A 344 -4.54 23.20 -26.51
N ALA A 345 -5.33 22.12 -26.42
CA ALA A 345 -6.33 21.78 -27.44
C ALA A 345 -7.43 22.85 -27.54
N TYR A 346 -7.87 23.38 -26.40
CA TYR A 346 -8.83 24.48 -26.32
C TYR A 346 -8.27 25.76 -26.95
N ASP A 347 -7.06 26.18 -26.56
CA ASP A 347 -6.42 27.38 -27.11
C ASP A 347 -6.21 27.26 -28.63
N TRP A 348 -5.80 26.07 -29.11
CA TRP A 348 -5.69 25.80 -30.54
C TRP A 348 -7.02 25.90 -31.28
N ALA A 349 -8.10 25.32 -30.73
CA ALA A 349 -9.43 25.37 -31.32
C ALA A 349 -9.96 26.81 -31.40
N VAL A 350 -9.81 27.58 -30.31
CA VAL A 350 -10.25 28.98 -30.24
C VAL A 350 -9.48 29.87 -31.21
N ARG A 351 -8.15 29.72 -31.29
CA ARG A 351 -7.32 30.46 -32.26
C ARG A 351 -7.75 30.19 -33.69
N ARG A 352 -8.02 28.92 -34.03
CA ARG A 352 -8.47 28.54 -35.38
C ARG A 352 -9.81 29.19 -35.74
N GLU A 353 -10.74 29.28 -34.79
CA GLU A 353 -12.01 29.95 -35.01
C GLU A 353 -11.84 31.45 -35.24
N SER A 354 -10.96 32.10 -34.45
CA SER A 354 -10.67 33.53 -34.58
C SER A 354 -10.09 33.88 -35.96
N THR A 355 -9.09 33.14 -36.44
CA THR A 355 -8.48 33.38 -37.76
C THR A 355 -9.48 33.22 -38.90
N ARG A 356 -10.41 32.25 -38.81
CA ARG A 356 -11.47 32.08 -39.82
C ARG A 356 -12.40 33.29 -39.88
N LYS A 357 -12.81 33.82 -38.72
CA LYS A 357 -13.67 35.01 -38.64
C LYS A 357 -12.96 36.23 -39.25
N GLU A 358 -11.66 36.38 -38.99
CA GLU A 358 -10.87 37.49 -39.52
C GLU A 358 -10.75 37.44 -41.04
N LEU A 359 -10.50 36.27 -41.64
CA LEU A 359 -10.43 36.10 -43.10
C LEU A 359 -11.75 36.44 -43.82
N VAL A 360 -12.88 36.02 -43.23
CA VAL A 360 -14.22 36.35 -43.76
C VAL A 360 -14.46 37.85 -43.72
N LEU A 361 -14.11 38.50 -42.61
CA LEU A 361 -14.25 39.96 -42.46
C LEU A 361 -13.35 40.73 -43.42
N ASP A 362 -12.10 40.31 -43.62
CA ASP A 362 -11.18 40.95 -44.56
C ASP A 362 -11.67 40.83 -46.00
N THR A 363 -12.15 39.63 -46.40
CA THR A 363 -12.75 39.42 -47.73
C THR A 363 -13.96 40.31 -47.94
N LYS A 364 -14.85 40.41 -46.95
CA LYS A 364 -16.02 41.31 -46.99
C LYS A 364 -15.60 42.78 -47.14
N ARG A 365 -14.58 43.22 -46.39
CA ARG A 365 -14.04 44.59 -46.49
C ARG A 365 -13.43 44.87 -47.86
N ARG A 366 -12.69 43.92 -48.44
CA ARG A 366 -12.11 44.05 -49.78
C ARG A 366 -13.17 44.16 -50.87
N PHE A 367 -14.21 43.32 -50.80
CA PHE A 367 -15.33 43.37 -51.74
C PHE A 367 -16.04 44.73 -51.71
N VAL A 368 -16.40 45.22 -50.52
CA VAL A 368 -17.05 46.53 -50.37
C VAL A 368 -16.17 47.66 -50.91
N ARG A 369 -14.86 47.61 -50.66
CA ARG A 369 -13.90 48.60 -51.18
C ARG A 369 -13.85 48.58 -52.72
N PHE A 370 -13.85 47.39 -53.32
CA PHE A 370 -13.84 47.20 -54.77
C PHE A 370 -15.09 47.80 -55.42
N VAL A 371 -16.29 47.41 -54.96
CA VAL A 371 -17.57 47.94 -55.48
C VAL A 371 -17.61 49.47 -55.36
N SER A 372 -17.17 50.01 -54.23
CA SER A 372 -17.13 51.46 -54.02
C SER A 372 -16.21 52.18 -55.00
N HIS A 373 -15.11 51.55 -55.43
CA HIS A 373 -14.17 52.12 -56.39
C HIS A 373 -14.75 52.13 -57.80
N GLU A 374 -15.32 51.00 -58.22
CA GLU A 374 -15.89 50.83 -59.57
C GLU A 374 -17.13 51.69 -59.79
N MET A 375 -17.93 51.97 -58.75
CA MET A 375 -19.04 52.92 -58.85
C MET A 375 -18.57 54.38 -58.84
N ARG A 376 -17.55 54.71 -58.04
CA ARG A 376 -17.11 56.10 -57.87
C ARG A 376 -16.49 56.67 -59.14
N THR A 377 -15.72 55.88 -59.88
CA THR A 377 -15.02 56.34 -61.10
C THR A 377 -15.99 56.92 -62.15
N PRO A 378 -17.03 56.20 -62.62
CA PRO A 378 -17.99 56.74 -63.57
C PRO A 378 -18.82 57.89 -62.98
N LEU A 379 -19.24 57.80 -61.71
CA LEU A 379 -20.00 58.86 -61.04
C LEU A 379 -19.19 60.17 -60.90
N ASN A 380 -17.89 60.07 -60.65
CA ASN A 380 -17.00 61.22 -60.62
C ASN A 380 -16.88 61.85 -62.01
N THR A 381 -16.80 61.06 -63.08
CA THR A 381 -16.80 61.55 -64.46
C THR A 381 -18.11 62.25 -64.80
N VAL A 382 -19.27 61.69 -64.41
CA VAL A 382 -20.59 62.34 -64.55
C VAL A 382 -20.62 63.68 -63.81
N HIS A 383 -20.16 63.71 -62.55
CA HIS A 383 -20.14 64.95 -61.76
C HIS A 383 -19.23 66.01 -62.37
N LEU A 384 -18.06 65.62 -62.85
CA LEU A 384 -17.13 66.53 -63.51
C LEU A 384 -17.67 67.03 -64.85
N GLY A 385 -18.22 66.15 -65.68
CA GLY A 385 -18.85 66.49 -66.95
C GLY A 385 -20.01 67.48 -66.77
N LEU A 386 -20.89 67.24 -65.79
CA LEU A 386 -21.99 68.16 -65.47
C LEU A 386 -21.47 69.54 -65.02
N LYS A 387 -20.38 69.59 -64.25
CA LYS A 387 -19.74 70.86 -63.86
C LYS A 387 -19.13 71.60 -65.04
N LEU A 388 -18.44 70.89 -65.93
CA LEU A 388 -17.86 71.49 -67.14
C LEU A 388 -18.96 72.04 -68.05
N LEU A 389 -20.04 71.29 -68.23
CA LEU A 389 -21.22 71.73 -68.98
C LEU A 389 -21.83 73.00 -68.37
N GLU A 390 -22.00 73.05 -67.04
CA GLU A 390 -22.49 74.25 -66.33
C GLU A 390 -21.56 75.46 -66.55
N MET A 391 -20.24 75.26 -66.48
CA MET A 391 -19.25 76.30 -66.69
C MET A 391 -19.28 76.83 -68.13
N GLU A 392 -19.34 75.96 -69.12
CA GLU A 392 -19.42 76.34 -70.54
C GLU A 392 -20.73 77.06 -70.86
N MET A 393 -21.86 76.61 -70.30
CA MET A 393 -23.15 77.30 -70.41
C MET A 393 -23.11 78.73 -69.84
N ARG A 394 -22.48 78.91 -68.67
CA ARG A 394 -22.26 80.26 -68.10
C ARG A 394 -21.29 81.10 -68.92
N GLY A 395 -20.23 80.48 -69.47
CA GLY A 395 -19.27 81.11 -70.37
C GLY A 395 -19.95 81.70 -71.61
N LEU A 396 -20.79 80.90 -72.28
CA LEU A 396 -21.56 81.34 -73.44
C LEU A 396 -22.54 82.48 -73.09
N MET A 397 -23.20 82.40 -71.93
CA MET A 397 -24.09 83.45 -71.45
C MET A 397 -23.39 84.81 -71.30
N SER A 398 -22.11 84.82 -70.90
CA SER A 398 -21.33 86.07 -70.84
C SER A 398 -20.94 86.60 -72.23
N GLN A 399 -20.62 85.73 -73.19
CA GLN A 399 -20.26 86.11 -74.56
C GLN A 399 -21.42 86.67 -75.39
N LEU A 400 -22.66 86.27 -75.06
CA LEU A 400 -23.90 86.78 -75.68
C LEU A 400 -24.09 88.30 -75.52
N SER A 401 -23.38 88.94 -74.58
CA SER A 401 -23.45 90.38 -74.34
C SER A 401 -22.45 91.25 -75.12
N ALA A 402 -21.48 90.64 -75.84
CA ALA A 402 -20.30 91.37 -76.33
C ALA A 402 -19.89 91.10 -77.80
N THR A 403 -20.71 90.44 -78.62
CA THR A 403 -20.24 89.98 -79.96
C THR A 403 -21.19 90.24 -81.14
N ASN A 404 -20.59 90.39 -82.32
CA ASN A 404 -21.25 90.68 -83.60
C ASN A 404 -22.04 89.45 -84.12
N LEU A 405 -23.16 89.66 -84.82
CA LEU A 405 -24.16 88.62 -85.15
C LEU A 405 -23.59 87.40 -85.87
N ALA A 406 -22.63 87.60 -86.78
CA ALA A 406 -22.02 86.51 -87.56
C ALA A 406 -21.03 85.64 -86.76
N ALA A 407 -20.34 86.23 -85.76
CA ALA A 407 -19.43 85.49 -84.89
C ALA A 407 -20.21 84.69 -83.83
N LEU A 408 -21.35 85.22 -83.39
CA LEU A 408 -22.24 84.58 -82.42
C LEU A 408 -22.79 83.25 -82.94
N VAL A 409 -23.30 83.20 -84.18
CA VAL A 409 -23.88 81.98 -84.76
C VAL A 409 -22.84 80.86 -84.85
N LYS A 410 -21.59 81.20 -85.21
CA LYS A 410 -20.51 80.20 -85.31
C LYS A 410 -20.05 79.71 -83.93
N SER A 411 -20.00 80.59 -82.93
CA SER A 411 -19.68 80.23 -81.54
C SER A 411 -20.74 79.33 -80.93
N VAL A 412 -22.03 79.68 -81.09
CA VAL A 412 -23.16 78.86 -80.61
C VAL A 412 -23.19 77.48 -81.27
N GLN A 413 -22.95 77.39 -82.58
CA GLN A 413 -22.91 76.10 -83.27
C GLN A 413 -21.78 75.19 -82.74
N HIS A 414 -20.61 75.76 -82.48
CA HIS A 414 -19.47 75.02 -81.92
C HIS A 414 -19.77 74.57 -80.48
N SER A 415 -20.25 75.46 -79.61
CA SER A 415 -20.61 75.12 -78.23
C SER A 415 -21.71 74.06 -78.14
N LEU A 416 -22.70 74.10 -79.04
CA LEU A 416 -23.75 73.07 -79.08
C LEU A 416 -23.16 71.69 -79.43
N THR A 417 -22.18 71.65 -80.33
CA THR A 417 -21.49 70.40 -80.71
C THR A 417 -20.68 69.84 -79.53
N GLU A 418 -19.93 70.70 -78.82
CA GLU A 418 -19.17 70.31 -77.62
C GLU A 418 -20.09 69.86 -76.47
N TRP A 419 -21.23 70.53 -76.26
CA TRP A 419 -22.22 70.10 -75.26
C TRP A 419 -22.84 68.77 -75.62
N THR A 420 -23.13 68.51 -76.91
CA THR A 420 -23.63 67.20 -77.32
C THR A 420 -22.62 66.09 -77.04
N MET A 421 -21.31 66.34 -77.24
CA MET A 421 -20.26 65.38 -76.90
C MET A 421 -20.13 65.16 -75.38
N MET A 422 -20.14 66.23 -74.57
CA MET A 422 -20.12 66.11 -73.11
C MET A 422 -21.34 65.37 -72.55
N ILE A 423 -22.54 65.60 -73.12
CA ILE A 423 -23.75 64.90 -72.71
C ILE A 423 -23.64 63.40 -73.06
N ASP A 424 -23.09 63.07 -74.22
CA ASP A 424 -22.85 61.67 -74.63
C ASP A 424 -21.88 60.97 -73.66
N ASP A 425 -20.77 61.62 -73.29
CA ASP A 425 -19.82 61.12 -72.29
C ASP A 425 -20.46 60.93 -70.91
N ILE A 426 -21.29 61.89 -70.46
CA ILE A 426 -22.03 61.80 -69.20
C ILE A 426 -23.00 60.62 -69.22
N LEU A 427 -23.75 60.45 -70.31
CA LEU A 427 -24.70 59.35 -70.45
C LEU A 427 -23.99 57.99 -70.47
N GLY A 428 -22.90 57.86 -71.23
CA GLY A 428 -22.10 56.62 -71.26
C GLY A 428 -21.49 56.26 -69.90
N ASN A 429 -20.99 57.24 -69.15
CA ASN A 429 -20.49 57.01 -67.79
C ASN A 429 -21.63 56.69 -66.81
N SER A 430 -22.80 57.32 -66.95
CA SER A 430 -23.97 56.98 -66.13
C SER A 430 -24.45 55.56 -66.37
N GLU A 431 -24.48 55.10 -67.64
CA GLU A 431 -24.85 53.73 -68.00
C GLU A 431 -23.83 52.73 -67.43
N SER A 432 -22.54 53.02 -67.55
CA SER A 432 -21.48 52.21 -66.94
C SER A 432 -21.63 52.07 -65.41
N ALA A 433 -22.02 53.13 -64.70
CA ALA A 433 -22.29 53.06 -63.26
C ALA A 433 -23.50 52.20 -62.91
N VAL A 434 -24.54 52.24 -63.76
CA VAL A 434 -25.74 51.42 -63.61
C VAL A 434 -25.44 49.95 -63.87
N ASP A 435 -24.59 49.64 -64.84
CA ASP A 435 -24.15 48.26 -65.10
C ASP A 435 -23.41 47.65 -63.90
N VAL A 436 -22.50 48.40 -63.27
CA VAL A 436 -21.82 47.96 -62.04
C VAL A 436 -22.84 47.67 -60.91
N LEU A 437 -23.90 48.48 -60.80
CA LEU A 437 -24.96 48.25 -59.82
C LEU A 437 -25.82 47.03 -60.18
N ASN A 438 -26.13 46.83 -61.46
CA ASN A 438 -26.86 45.66 -61.94
C ASN A 438 -26.08 44.38 -61.70
N ASP A 439 -24.76 44.39 -61.88
CA ASP A 439 -23.88 43.28 -61.55
C ASP A 439 -23.90 42.96 -60.06
N LEU A 440 -23.92 43.98 -59.19
CA LEU A 440 -24.08 43.80 -57.75
C LEU A 440 -25.42 43.14 -57.40
N LEU A 441 -26.53 43.57 -58.03
CA LEU A 441 -27.85 42.98 -57.82
C LEU A 441 -27.93 41.54 -58.37
N ASN A 442 -27.28 41.25 -59.49
CA ASN A 442 -27.20 39.91 -60.04
C ASN A 442 -26.37 38.98 -59.13
N TYR A 443 -25.29 39.48 -58.54
CA TYR A 443 -24.53 38.77 -57.52
C TYR A 443 -25.40 38.43 -56.30
N ASP A 444 -26.16 39.40 -55.79
CA ASP A 444 -27.08 39.21 -54.65
C ASP A 444 -28.16 38.15 -54.95
N LYS A 445 -28.74 38.18 -56.16
CA LYS A 445 -29.70 37.15 -56.61
C LYS A 445 -29.08 35.75 -56.69
N ILE A 446 -27.80 35.64 -57.07
CA ILE A 446 -27.08 34.37 -57.08
C ILE A 446 -26.83 33.88 -55.64
N GLU A 447 -26.39 34.76 -54.74
CA GLU A 447 -26.13 34.42 -53.33
C GLU A 447 -27.41 33.97 -52.61
N MET A 448 -28.54 34.63 -52.90
CA MET A 448 -29.86 34.27 -52.36
C MET A 448 -30.51 33.08 -53.09
N GLY A 449 -29.92 32.58 -54.18
CA GLY A 449 -30.47 31.51 -55.00
C GLY A 449 -31.79 31.87 -55.71
N SER A 450 -32.08 33.17 -55.87
CA SER A 450 -33.32 33.69 -56.46
C SER A 450 -33.23 33.93 -57.98
N LEU A 451 -32.03 33.80 -58.57
CA LEU A 451 -31.82 33.91 -60.01
C LEU A 451 -32.57 32.80 -60.78
N ARG A 452 -33.56 33.19 -61.59
CA ARG A 452 -34.28 32.27 -62.47
C ARG A 452 -33.67 32.29 -63.86
N LEU A 453 -33.20 31.14 -64.33
CA LEU A 453 -32.69 30.97 -65.69
C LEU A 453 -33.85 30.67 -66.64
N GLU A 454 -34.00 31.47 -67.69
CA GLU A 454 -34.92 31.19 -68.78
C GLU A 454 -34.22 30.33 -69.84
N VAL A 455 -34.88 29.24 -70.26
CA VAL A 455 -34.32 28.31 -71.25
C VAL A 455 -35.03 28.54 -72.59
N SER A 456 -34.26 28.89 -73.62
CA SER A 456 -34.75 29.08 -74.99
C SER A 456 -33.79 28.48 -76.01
N LEU A 457 -34.30 28.10 -77.19
CA LEU A 457 -33.49 27.64 -78.31
C LEU A 457 -32.98 28.85 -79.10
N PHE A 458 -31.66 28.98 -79.25
CA PHE A 458 -31.03 30.05 -80.01
C PHE A 458 -29.89 29.53 -80.89
N ASN A 459 -29.56 30.28 -81.94
CA ASN A 459 -28.45 29.93 -82.84
C ASN A 459 -27.11 30.34 -82.21
N ILE A 460 -26.32 29.36 -81.80
CA ILE A 460 -25.02 29.59 -81.16
C ILE A 460 -24.04 30.35 -82.06
N TRP A 461 -24.09 30.15 -83.38
CA TRP A 461 -23.21 30.85 -84.32
C TRP A 461 -23.56 32.32 -84.45
N GLU A 462 -24.85 32.64 -84.39
CA GLU A 462 -25.30 34.02 -84.39
C GLU A 462 -24.93 34.72 -83.08
N LEU A 463 -25.09 34.04 -81.93
CA LEU A 463 -24.63 34.57 -80.65
C LEU A 463 -23.12 34.79 -80.65
N ALA A 464 -22.33 33.78 -81.04
CA ALA A 464 -20.88 33.87 -81.10
C ALA A 464 -20.43 35.00 -82.03
N ARG A 465 -21.01 35.11 -83.22
CA ARG A 465 -20.69 36.20 -84.16
C ARG A 465 -21.03 37.56 -83.55
N ARG A 466 -22.20 37.72 -82.90
CA ARG A 466 -22.58 38.98 -82.23
C ARG A 466 -21.60 39.33 -81.11
N THR A 467 -21.25 38.39 -80.25
CA THR A 467 -20.30 38.61 -79.15
C THR A 467 -18.90 38.92 -79.66
N THR A 468 -18.41 38.18 -80.66
CA THR A 468 -17.11 38.45 -81.28
C THR A 468 -17.10 39.83 -81.92
N SER A 469 -18.16 40.25 -82.63
CA SER A 469 -18.23 41.60 -83.21
C SER A 469 -18.12 42.70 -82.15
N ILE A 470 -18.75 42.53 -80.98
CA ILE A 470 -18.64 43.47 -79.86
C ILE A 470 -17.20 43.54 -79.35
N MET A 471 -16.56 42.39 -79.17
CA MET A 471 -15.19 42.29 -78.65
C MET A 471 -14.13 42.68 -79.70
N GLN A 472 -14.43 42.59 -81.00
CA GLN A 472 -13.51 42.90 -82.09
C GLN A 472 -13.08 44.36 -82.05
N MET A 473 -14.01 45.26 -81.69
CA MET A 473 -13.74 46.69 -81.57
C MET A 473 -12.67 46.95 -80.49
N GLN A 474 -12.86 46.39 -79.30
CA GLN A 474 -11.91 46.50 -78.18
C GLN A 474 -10.57 45.79 -78.47
N ALA A 475 -10.62 44.65 -79.17
CA ALA A 475 -9.41 43.93 -79.58
C ALA A 475 -8.57 44.76 -80.56
N SER A 476 -9.20 45.47 -81.50
CA SER A 476 -8.51 46.32 -82.47
C SER A 476 -7.77 47.49 -81.81
N GLU A 477 -8.37 48.14 -80.80
CA GLU A 477 -7.73 49.21 -80.02
C GLU A 477 -6.48 48.71 -79.28
N LYS A 478 -6.52 47.48 -78.76
CA LYS A 478 -5.41 46.86 -78.03
C LYS A 478 -4.46 46.04 -78.93
N LYS A 479 -4.61 46.12 -80.26
CA LYS A 479 -3.84 45.36 -81.26
C LYS A 479 -3.87 43.83 -81.05
N ILE A 480 -4.98 43.31 -80.55
CA ILE A 480 -5.21 41.88 -80.34
C ILE A 480 -5.90 41.34 -81.59
N HIS A 481 -5.34 40.28 -82.20
CA HIS A 481 -5.97 39.60 -83.32
C HIS A 481 -7.02 38.63 -82.80
N LEU A 482 -8.30 38.97 -83.00
CA LEU A 482 -9.44 38.13 -82.66
C LEU A 482 -10.00 37.55 -83.96
N ASP A 483 -10.06 36.23 -84.06
CA ASP A 483 -10.59 35.50 -85.20
C ASP A 483 -11.63 34.47 -84.73
N LEU A 484 -12.76 34.39 -85.44
CA LEU A 484 -13.80 33.42 -85.17
C LEU A 484 -13.69 32.28 -86.18
N THR A 485 -12.92 31.26 -85.81
CA THR A 485 -12.78 30.06 -86.63
C THR A 485 -13.88 29.06 -86.31
N CYS A 486 -14.47 28.49 -87.36
CA CYS A 486 -15.47 27.44 -87.29
C CYS A 486 -14.90 26.19 -87.96
N ASP A 487 -14.51 25.19 -87.18
CA ASP A 487 -14.23 23.87 -87.72
C ASP A 487 -15.56 23.22 -88.16
N HIS A 488 -15.71 23.03 -89.47
CA HIS A 488 -16.95 22.62 -90.14
C HIS A 488 -17.39 21.16 -89.85
N ILE A 489 -16.87 20.54 -88.78
CA ILE A 489 -17.09 19.13 -88.41
C ILE A 489 -18.12 18.94 -87.27
N LEU A 490 -18.71 20.02 -86.72
CA LEU A 490 -19.73 19.92 -85.66
C LEU A 490 -21.13 20.43 -86.04
N ILE A 491 -21.44 20.53 -87.35
CA ILE A 491 -22.80 20.82 -87.84
C ILE A 491 -23.35 19.61 -88.63
N THR A 492 -23.41 18.44 -87.99
CA THR A 492 -24.20 17.26 -88.42
C THR A 492 -24.69 16.46 -87.21
N GLY A 493 -25.11 17.14 -86.13
CA GLY A 493 -25.53 16.46 -84.90
C GLY A 493 -26.68 17.09 -84.13
N LEU A 494 -27.36 18.13 -84.63
CA LEU A 494 -28.43 18.79 -83.86
C LEU A 494 -29.64 19.25 -84.70
N VAL A 495 -30.07 18.51 -85.74
CA VAL A 495 -31.49 18.49 -86.18
C VAL A 495 -31.81 17.15 -86.90
N GLN A 496 -32.31 16.17 -86.15
CA GLN A 496 -33.21 15.03 -86.49
C GLN A 496 -33.00 14.03 -85.32
N ASP A 497 -33.88 13.93 -84.33
CA ASP A 497 -35.24 13.44 -84.48
C ASP A 497 -36.24 14.12 -83.53
N TYR A 498 -37.33 14.62 -84.13
CA TYR A 498 -38.62 14.69 -83.47
C TYR A 498 -39.26 13.30 -83.55
N ALA A 499 -39.33 12.56 -82.44
CA ALA A 499 -40.42 11.63 -82.11
C ALA A 499 -40.23 10.96 -80.72
N SER A 500 -40.60 11.66 -79.64
CA SER A 500 -41.05 11.09 -78.33
C SER A 500 -40.04 10.25 -77.49
N PRO A 501 -40.30 9.97 -76.19
CA PRO A 501 -40.24 10.89 -75.06
C PRO A 501 -39.26 10.40 -73.95
N ARG A 502 -38.99 11.29 -72.99
CA ARG A 502 -38.44 11.03 -71.64
C ARG A 502 -36.94 10.70 -71.50
N GLN A 503 -36.37 11.45 -70.55
CA GLN A 503 -35.26 11.09 -69.67
C GLN A 503 -33.85 11.06 -70.29
N SER A 504 -33.05 12.01 -69.80
CA SER A 504 -31.77 11.82 -69.12
C SER A 504 -30.57 12.52 -69.76
N VAL A 505 -30.22 13.69 -69.21
CA VAL A 505 -28.81 14.07 -69.06
C VAL A 505 -28.59 14.61 -67.64
N LYS A 506 -28.16 13.68 -66.78
CA LYS A 506 -27.51 13.93 -65.49
C LYS A 506 -26.10 14.49 -65.74
N ARG A 507 -25.69 15.43 -64.88
CA ARG A 507 -24.30 15.66 -64.41
C ARG A 507 -23.24 16.03 -65.45
N ARG A 508 -22.78 17.29 -65.37
CA ARG A 508 -21.35 17.63 -65.20
C ARG A 508 -21.17 19.11 -64.83
N LEU A 509 -21.23 19.41 -63.53
CA LEU A 509 -20.51 20.54 -62.94
C LEU A 509 -19.94 20.04 -61.60
N ARG A 510 -18.68 19.63 -61.67
CA ARG A 510 -17.75 19.42 -60.56
C ARG A 510 -16.42 19.99 -61.01
N SER A 511 -16.13 21.21 -60.57
CA SER A 511 -14.86 21.72 -60.06
C SER A 511 -15.04 23.21 -59.83
#